data_AF-A0AAD3W5V5-F1
#
_entry.id   AF-A0AAD3W5V5-F1
#
_cell.length_a   1.000
_cell.length_b   1.000
_cell.length_c   1.000
_cell.angle_alpha   90.00
_cell.angle_beta   90.00
_cell.angle_gamma   90.00
#
_symmetry.space_group_name_H-M   'P 1'
#
loop_
_entity.id
_entity.type
_entity.pdbx_description
1 polymer ?
#
loop_
_entity_poly.entity_id
_entity_poly.type
_entity_poly.pdbx_seq_one_letter_code
_entity_poly.pdbx_strand_id
1 'polypeptide(L)' 'MTAREKILDACDIETFFVCEDAEEGKRLGLALMKELGFADADVVFSEMAGPGARVRVRGYVNRPGSTYTWRNEGGRHP' A
#
# COMPACT_ATOMS: atom_id res chain seq x y z
N MET A 1 2.73 -9.87 -18.76
CA MET A 1 1.68 -9.18 -17.99
C MET A 1 1.68 -9.71 -16.57
N THR A 2 1.85 -8.85 -15.57
CA THR A 2 1.91 -9.20 -14.13
C THR A 2 0.63 -8.76 -13.40
N ALA A 3 0.34 -9.34 -12.24
CA ALA A 3 -0.82 -8.94 -11.43
C ALA A 3 -0.75 -7.45 -11.01
N ARG A 4 0.45 -6.92 -10.77
CA ARG A 4 0.69 -5.51 -10.41
C ARG A 4 0.20 -4.54 -11.50
N GLU A 5 0.37 -4.89 -12.77
CA GLU A 5 -0.08 -4.07 -13.92
C GLU A 5 -1.60 -4.02 -14.06
N LYS A 6 -2.32 -4.90 -13.34
CA LYS A 6 -3.79 -4.95 -13.30
C LYS A 6 -4.38 -4.31 -12.05
N ILE A 7 -3.56 -3.74 -11.16
CA ILE A 7 -4.05 -2.96 -10.02
C ILE A 7 -4.56 -1.62 -10.54
N LEU A 8 -5.80 -1.26 -10.19
CA LEU A 8 -6.43 -0.02 -10.65
C LEU A 8 -5.79 1.20 -9.97
N ASP A 9 -5.68 1.19 -8.65
CA ASP A 9 -5.25 2.33 -7.85
C ASP A 9 -4.17 1.96 -6.83
N ALA A 10 -4.44 1.04 -5.90
CA ALA A 10 -3.59 0.77 -4.74
C ALA A 10 -3.69 -0.69 -4.26
N CYS A 11 -2.79 -1.05 -3.35
CA CYS A 11 -2.78 -2.33 -2.67
C CYS A 11 -2.72 -2.09 -1.15
N ASP A 12 -3.59 -2.74 -0.40
CA ASP A 12 -3.60 -2.66 1.06
C ASP A 12 -2.86 -3.86 1.66
N ILE A 13 -1.97 -3.58 2.62
CA ILE A 13 -1.31 -4.60 3.44
C ILE A 13 -1.71 -4.36 4.89
N GLU A 14 -2.24 -5.38 5.53
CA GLU A 14 -2.52 -5.40 6.96
C GLU A 14 -1.65 -6.45 7.63
N THR A 15 -0.99 -6.04 8.72
CA THR A 15 -0.18 -6.94 9.53
C THR A 15 -0.14 -6.46 10.98
N PHE A 16 0.49 -7.25 11.85
CA PHE A 16 0.70 -6.92 13.24
C PHE A 16 2.19 -6.73 13.51
N PHE A 17 2.57 -5.55 13.99
CA PHE A 17 3.94 -5.22 14.36
C PHE A 17 4.12 -5.29 15.87
N VAL A 18 5.16 -5.98 16.33
CA VAL A 18 5.66 -5.82 17.70
C VAL A 18 6.30 -4.43 17.79
N CYS A 19 5.78 -3.59 18.69
CA CYS A 19 6.20 -2.20 18.84
C CYS A 19 5.78 -1.64 20.20
N GLU A 20 6.48 -0.61 20.66
CA GLU A 20 6.27 0.06 21.95
C GLU A 20 5.03 0.97 21.91
N ASP A 21 4.76 1.59 20.77
CA ASP A 21 3.65 2.51 20.59
C ASP A 21 3.08 2.52 19.16
N ALA A 22 1.94 3.19 19.00
CA ALA A 22 1.23 3.28 17.72
C ALA A 22 2.04 4.02 16.64
N GLU A 23 2.92 4.94 17.03
CA GLU A 23 3.75 5.70 16.09
C GLU A 23 4.89 4.83 15.55
N GLU A 24 5.49 3.97 16.37
CA GLU A 24 6.43 2.96 15.92
C GLU A 24 5.77 1.97 14.97
N GLY A 25 4.58 1.45 15.31
CA GLY A 25 3.81 0.58 14.42
C GLY A 25 3.55 1.23 13.05
N LYS A 26 3.18 2.52 13.02
CA LYS A 26 3.01 3.29 11.77
C LYS A 26 4.31 3.40 10.97
N ARG A 27 5.43 3.73 11.63
CA ARG A 27 6.76 3.82 10.98
C ARG A 27 7.18 2.50 10.38
N LEU A 28 6.99 1.39 11.11
CA LEU A 28 7.26 0.03 10.62
C LEU A 28 6.39 -0.32 9.41
N GLY A 29 5.11 0.03 9.44
CA GLY A 29 4.21 -0.15 8.30
C GLY A 29 4.69 0.58 7.04
N LEU A 30 5.07 1.86 7.15
CA LEU A 30 5.60 2.63 6.02
C LEU A 30 6.94 2.09 5.52
N ALA A 31 7.82 1.66 6.44
CA ALA A 31 9.09 1.03 6.09
C ALA A 31 8.88 -0.27 5.29
N LEU A 32 7.95 -1.13 5.72
CA LEU A 32 7.57 -2.34 5.01
C LEU A 32 7.11 -2.05 3.58
N MET A 33 6.27 -1.03 3.38
CA MET A 33 5.81 -0.66 2.03
C MET A 33 6.97 -0.23 1.11
N LYS A 34 7.95 0.50 1.66
CA LYS A 34 9.17 0.87 0.93
C LYS A 34 10.00 -0.36 0.56
N GLU A 35 10.18 -1.30 1.50
CA GLU A 35 10.88 -2.58 1.28
C GLU A 35 10.19 -3.46 0.23
N LEU A 36 8.85 -3.40 0.15
CA LEU A 36 8.05 -4.08 -0.86
C LEU A 36 8.00 -3.36 -2.22
N GLY A 37 8.67 -2.21 -2.34
CA GLY A 37 8.81 -1.48 -3.60
C GLY A 37 7.62 -0.57 -3.97
N PHE A 38 6.84 -0.14 -2.98
CA PHE A 38 5.92 0.98 -3.15
C PHE A 38 6.67 2.30 -3.01
N ALA A 39 6.47 3.21 -3.98
CA ALA A 39 7.06 4.54 -3.95
C ALA A 39 6.28 5.51 -3.04
N ASP A 40 5.03 5.18 -2.75
CA ASP A 40 4.07 6.05 -2.09
C ASP A 40 3.07 5.20 -1.31
N ALA A 41 2.87 5.51 -0.04
CA ALA A 41 2.01 4.76 0.84
C ALA A 41 1.52 5.59 2.03
N ASP A 42 0.30 5.31 2.49
CA ASP A 42 -0.30 5.95 3.67
C ASP A 42 -0.77 4.90 4.67
N VAL A 43 -0.65 5.20 5.97
CA VAL A 43 -1.31 4.40 7.01
C VAL A 43 -2.79 4.74 7.05
N VAL A 44 -3.64 3.76 6.78
CA VAL A 44 -5.11 3.93 6.76
C VAL A 44 -5.79 3.38 8.00
N PHE A 45 -5.08 2.55 8.78
CA PHE A 45 -5.54 2.03 10.07
C PHE A 45 -4.36 1.71 10.99
N SER A 46 -4.49 2.00 12.28
CA SER A 46 -3.56 1.55 13.32
C SER A 46 -4.29 1.40 14.65
N GLU A 47 -4.11 0.26 15.33
CA GLU A 47 -4.70 -0.04 16.62
C GLU A 47 -3.72 -0.83 17.48
N MET A 48 -3.43 -0.33 18.69
CA MET A 48 -2.62 -1.06 19.66
C MET A 48 -3.39 -2.25 20.23
N ALA A 49 -2.76 -3.41 20.30
CA ALA A 49 -3.30 -4.58 20.96
C ALA A 49 -2.16 -5.47 21.48
N GLY A 50 -2.15 -5.80 22.77
CA GLY A 50 -1.10 -6.65 23.35
C GLY A 50 0.30 -6.04 23.16
N PRO A 51 1.29 -6.78 22.63
CA PRO A 51 2.69 -6.35 22.56
C PRO A 51 3.00 -5.44 21.34
N GLY A 52 1.99 -4.87 20.69
CA GLY A 52 2.20 -4.16 19.45
C GLY A 52 0.93 -3.59 18.83
N ALA A 53 0.94 -3.38 17.51
CA ALA A 53 -0.12 -2.73 16.77
C ALA A 53 -0.54 -3.51 15.52
N ARG A 54 -1.85 -3.63 15.27
CA ARG A 54 -2.39 -3.97 13.96
C ARG A 54 -2.38 -2.72 13.09
N VAL A 55 -1.65 -2.76 11.98
CA VAL A 55 -1.48 -1.63 11.07
C VAL A 55 -1.90 -2.03 9.66
N ARG A 56 -2.74 -1.21 9.02
CA ARG A 56 -3.04 -1.31 7.59
C ARG A 56 -2.43 -0.12 6.86
N VAL A 57 -1.66 -0.43 5.83
CA VAL A 57 -1.00 0.55 4.97
C VAL A 57 -1.49 0.37 3.55
N ARG A 58 -1.79 1.48 2.87
CA ARG A 58 -2.20 1.52 1.48
C ARG A 58 -1.03 1.98 0.63
N GLY A 59 -0.53 1.11 -0.26
CA GLY A 59 0.51 1.45 -1.23
C GLY A 59 -0.09 1.80 -2.58
N TYR A 60 0.15 3.02 -3.06
CA TYR A 60 -0.40 3.48 -4.33
C TYR A 60 0.40 2.95 -5.52
N VAL A 61 -0.31 2.43 -6.51
CA VAL A 61 0.24 1.94 -7.79
C VAL A 61 -0.05 2.93 -8.91
N ASN A 62 -1.27 3.48 -8.96
CA ASN A 62 -1.65 4.56 -9.88
C ASN A 62 -2.33 5.68 -9.09
N ARG A 63 -1.70 6.85 -8.97
CA ARG A 63 -2.37 8.04 -8.43
C ARG A 63 -3.34 8.63 -9.48
N PRO A 64 -4.54 9.07 -9.09
CA PRO A 64 -5.41 9.86 -9.97
C PRO A 64 -4.64 11.09 -10.49
N GLY A 65 -4.47 11.18 -11.82
CA GLY A 65 -3.68 12.24 -12.47
C GLY A 65 -2.30 11.82 -12.99
N SER A 66 -1.83 10.60 -12.69
CA SER A 66 -0.68 9.99 -13.36
C SER A 66 -1.13 9.14 -14.56
N THR A 67 -0.27 9.00 -15.57
CA THR A 67 -0.51 8.16 -16.75
C THR A 67 -0.80 6.71 -16.34
N TYR A 68 -2.05 6.29 -16.50
CA TYR A 68 -2.46 4.91 -16.29
C TYR A 68 -1.76 3.99 -17.30
N THR A 69 -0.97 3.03 -16.80
CA THR A 69 -0.24 2.05 -17.63
C THR A 69 -1.17 1.19 -18.48
N TRP A 70 -2.37 0.82 -18.00
CA TRP A 70 -3.36 0.06 -18.77
C TRP A 70 -4.03 0.88 -19.89
N ARG A 71 -3.99 2.22 -19.83
CA ARG A 71 -4.60 3.09 -20.85
C ARG A 71 -3.79 3.12 -22.15
N ASN A 72 -2.53 2.71 -22.13
CA ASN A 72 -1.65 2.71 -23.30
C ASN A 72 -1.83 1.49 -24.22
N GLU A 73 -2.60 0.46 -23.84
CA GLU A 73 -2.72 -0.79 -24.64
C GLU A 73 -4.13 -1.12 -25.15
N GLY A 74 -5.18 -0.33 -24.85
CA GLY A 74 -6.54 -0.90 -24.84
C GLY A 74 -7.64 -0.22 -25.66
N GLY A 75 -7.34 0.73 -26.55
CA GLY A 75 -8.33 1.42 -27.38
C GLY A 75 -8.98 0.59 -28.49
N ARG A 76 -9.28 -0.70 -28.27
CA ARG A 76 -10.19 -1.49 -29.14
C ARG A 76 -11.34 -2.02 -28.29
N HIS A 77 -12.44 -1.27 -28.37
CA HIS A 77 -13.78 -1.76 -28.06
C HIS A 77 -14.18 -2.89 -29.02
N PRO A 78 -14.82 -3.96 -28.54
CA PRO A 78 -16.08 -4.45 -29.09
C PRO A 78 -17.27 -3.68 -28.48
#